data_AF-G0QBV6-F1
#
_entry.id   AF-G0QBV6-F1
#
_cell.length_a   1.000
_cell.length_b   1.000
_cell.length_c   1.000
_cell.angle_alpha   90.00
_cell.angle_beta   90.00
_cell.angle_gamma   90.00
#
_symmetry.space_group_name_H-M   'P 1'
#
loop_
_entity.id
_entity.type
_entity.pdbx_description
1 polymer ?
#
loop_
_entity_poly.entity_id
_entity_poly.type
_entity_poly.pdbx_seq_one_letter_code
_entity_poly.pdbx_strand_id
1 'polypeptide(L)'
;MKHVRLPDGTELEVGDDASVMDAAEEIGPGLAEDAVAGKTDGELVPLDDRLEDGQELEIVTESSDEYTSVLRHSAAHVFAQALKRIHPEAKLTIGPWTEDGFYYDVAATGLDKEDLEHVEDEMQKIIGEDLNIEREHLNRDEAKEFYSDNEYKTEILEDEAAGEDPVSFYRQGEFLDLCKGPHVDSTGDIGAFKLLEVAGAYWRGNEENEQLTRVYGTAFPSQKELEEFMERRRKAEERDHRKIGQEMDPVLYTGALTRMCTLPPCWHEHEEGVGGLHKAEERGAGIRGGSDTRTKSERALGGIRSPRLLR
;
A
#
# COMPACT_ATOMS: atom_id res chain seq x y z
N MET A 1 -22.24 23.46 -12.51
CA MET A 1 -22.14 22.09 -13.04
C MET A 1 -20.68 21.79 -13.27
N LYS A 2 -20.27 20.58 -12.91
CA LYS A 2 -18.93 20.03 -13.14
C LYS A 2 -19.02 18.89 -14.15
N HIS A 3 -17.92 18.63 -14.86
CA HIS A 3 -17.81 17.51 -15.78
C HIS A 3 -16.74 16.56 -15.27
N VAL A 4 -17.08 15.29 -15.10
CA VAL A 4 -16.10 14.24 -14.77
C VAL A 4 -15.97 13.29 -15.95
N ARG A 5 -14.78 12.74 -16.14
CA ARG A 5 -14.45 11.83 -17.25
C ARG A 5 -14.52 10.39 -16.76
N LEU A 6 -15.35 9.59 -17.41
CA LEU A 6 -15.53 8.17 -17.10
C LEU A 6 -14.50 7.30 -17.85
N PRO A 7 -14.28 6.04 -17.44
CA PRO A 7 -13.25 5.18 -18.03
C PRO A 7 -13.49 4.84 -19.52
N ASP A 8 -14.74 4.96 -19.99
CA ASP A 8 -15.12 4.78 -21.39
C ASP A 8 -14.84 6.02 -22.27
N GLY A 9 -14.31 7.09 -21.67
CA GLY A 9 -13.99 8.35 -22.32
C GLY A 9 -15.19 9.30 -22.46
N THR A 10 -16.35 8.95 -21.89
CA THR A 10 -17.50 9.86 -21.84
C THR A 10 -17.35 10.89 -20.71
N GLU A 11 -18.06 12.00 -20.85
CA GLU A 11 -18.16 13.03 -19.80
C GLU A 11 -19.54 12.94 -19.13
N LEU A 12 -19.53 12.93 -17.80
CA LEU A 12 -20.73 12.97 -16.97
C LEU A 12 -20.86 14.38 -16.37
N GLU A 13 -22.01 15.02 -16.61
CA GLU A 13 -22.35 16.30 -16.00
C GLU A 13 -22.95 16.05 -14.61
N VAL A 14 -22.37 16.66 -13.58
CA VAL A 14 -22.80 16.55 -12.19
C VAL A 14 -22.94 17.93 -11.53
N GLY A 15 -23.63 17.99 -10.40
CA GLY A 15 -23.78 19.22 -9.61
C GLY A 15 -22.46 19.83 -9.16
N ASP A 16 -22.43 21.14 -8.87
CA ASP A 16 -21.21 21.83 -8.40
C ASP A 16 -20.67 21.27 -7.09
N ASP A 17 -21.54 20.74 -6.25
CA ASP A 17 -21.18 20.10 -4.99
C ASP A 17 -21.28 18.58 -5.09
N ALA A 18 -21.33 17.96 -6.28
CA ALA A 18 -21.51 16.50 -6.37
C ALA A 18 -20.37 15.71 -5.71
N SER A 19 -20.75 14.65 -5.01
CA SER A 19 -19.87 13.62 -4.48
C SER A 19 -19.68 12.46 -5.46
N VAL A 20 -18.75 11.57 -5.16
CA VAL A 20 -18.58 10.29 -5.88
C VAL A 20 -19.89 9.49 -5.89
N MET A 21 -20.62 9.45 -4.77
CA MET A 21 -21.91 8.77 -4.66
C MET A 21 -22.96 9.41 -5.57
N ASP A 22 -23.06 10.75 -5.58
CA ASP A 22 -24.00 11.46 -6.47
C ASP A 22 -23.73 11.12 -7.95
N ALA A 23 -22.46 11.00 -8.35
CA ALA A 23 -22.08 10.58 -9.69
C ALA A 23 -22.45 9.11 -9.97
N ALA A 24 -22.29 8.21 -8.99
CA ALA A 24 -22.70 6.82 -9.13
C ALA A 24 -24.22 6.69 -9.30
N GLU A 25 -25.01 7.45 -8.54
CA GLU A 25 -26.47 7.52 -8.65
C GLU A 25 -26.90 8.00 -10.05
N GLU A 26 -26.21 9.01 -10.58
CA GLU A 26 -26.49 9.58 -11.90
C GLU A 26 -26.14 8.64 -13.06
N ILE A 27 -25.14 7.78 -12.88
CA ILE A 27 -24.85 6.69 -13.83
C ILE A 27 -25.94 5.62 -13.77
N GLY A 28 -26.35 5.23 -12.56
CA GLY A 28 -27.54 4.42 -12.36
C GLY A 28 -27.66 3.82 -10.96
N PRO A 29 -28.90 3.57 -10.50
CA PRO A 29 -29.16 3.17 -9.12
C PRO A 29 -28.53 1.82 -8.73
N GLY A 30 -28.38 0.89 -9.67
CA GLY A 30 -27.69 -0.38 -9.38
C GLY A 30 -26.20 -0.22 -9.18
N LEU A 31 -25.55 0.70 -9.90
CA LEU A 31 -24.13 0.99 -9.70
C LEU A 31 -23.91 1.70 -8.36
N ALA A 32 -24.80 2.60 -7.98
CA ALA A 32 -24.76 3.26 -6.68
C ALA A 32 -24.95 2.28 -5.51
N GLU A 33 -25.81 1.28 -5.67
CA GLU A 33 -26.00 0.22 -4.67
C GLU A 33 -24.75 -0.67 -4.54
N ASP A 34 -24.04 -0.93 -5.64
CA ASP A 34 -22.82 -1.76 -5.66
C ASP A 34 -21.52 -0.95 -5.40
N ALA A 35 -21.61 0.37 -5.19
CA ALA A 35 -20.45 1.25 -5.05
C ALA A 35 -19.83 1.14 -3.66
N VAL A 36 -18.52 0.87 -3.62
CA VAL A 36 -17.72 0.75 -2.38
C VAL A 36 -16.81 1.96 -2.20
N ALA A 37 -16.23 2.45 -3.29
CA ALA A 37 -15.34 3.61 -3.28
C ALA A 37 -15.33 4.31 -4.65
N GLY A 38 -14.70 5.48 -4.70
CA GLY A 38 -14.30 6.12 -5.94
C GLY A 38 -12.81 5.96 -6.20
N LYS A 39 -12.41 6.14 -7.45
CA LYS A 39 -11.02 6.37 -7.83
C LYS A 39 -10.96 7.61 -8.71
N THR A 40 -10.35 8.67 -8.18
CA THR A 40 -10.24 9.97 -8.85
C THR A 40 -8.80 10.26 -9.21
N ASP A 41 -8.53 10.53 -10.49
CA ASP A 41 -7.17 10.77 -11.02
C ASP A 41 -6.13 9.72 -10.58
N GLY A 42 -6.58 8.47 -10.40
CA GLY A 42 -5.75 7.33 -9.98
C GLY A 42 -5.68 7.07 -8.48
N GLU A 43 -6.26 7.93 -7.63
CA GLU A 43 -6.26 7.80 -6.17
C GLU A 43 -7.60 7.29 -5.66
N LEU A 44 -7.57 6.35 -4.69
CA LEU A 44 -8.78 5.83 -4.06
C LEU A 44 -9.35 6.84 -3.07
N VAL A 45 -10.66 7.12 -3.19
CA VAL A 45 -11.38 8.11 -2.39
C VAL A 45 -12.71 7.53 -1.87
N PRO A 46 -13.21 8.00 -0.72
CA PRO A 46 -14.50 7.60 -0.21
C PRO A 46 -15.67 8.14 -1.04
N LEU A 47 -16.84 7.52 -0.92
CA LEU A 47 -18.02 7.83 -1.74
C LEU A 47 -18.60 9.23 -1.49
N ASP A 48 -18.37 9.80 -0.32
CA ASP A 48 -18.81 11.16 0.03
C ASP A 48 -17.79 12.25 -0.38
N ASP A 49 -16.66 11.86 -0.97
CA ASP A 49 -15.65 12.80 -1.43
C ASP A 49 -16.15 13.67 -2.58
N ARG A 50 -15.75 14.95 -2.59
CA ARG A 50 -16.25 15.94 -3.55
C ARG A 50 -15.48 15.87 -4.85
N LEU A 51 -16.21 15.85 -5.95
CA LEU A 51 -15.64 15.84 -7.29
C LEU A 51 -15.21 17.25 -7.70
N GLU A 52 -14.10 17.36 -8.40
CA GLU A 52 -13.60 18.56 -9.07
C GLU A 52 -13.89 18.51 -10.59
N ASP A 53 -13.91 19.68 -11.23
CA ASP A 53 -14.18 19.79 -12.67
C ASP A 53 -13.01 19.24 -13.50
N GLY A 54 -13.32 18.32 -14.41
CA GLY A 54 -12.38 17.67 -15.32
C GLY A 54 -11.68 16.43 -14.76
N GLN A 55 -11.98 16.01 -13.53
CA GLN A 55 -11.36 14.83 -12.92
C GLN A 55 -11.75 13.54 -13.66
N GLU A 56 -10.82 12.59 -13.69
CA GLU A 56 -11.13 11.21 -14.09
C GLU A 56 -11.80 10.51 -12.91
N LEU A 57 -12.92 9.82 -13.15
CA LEU A 57 -13.70 9.11 -12.13
C LEU A 57 -13.94 7.68 -12.56
N GLU A 58 -13.59 6.74 -11.68
CA GLU A 58 -13.96 5.33 -11.76
C GLU A 58 -14.70 4.94 -10.47
N ILE A 59 -15.86 4.28 -10.61
CA ILE A 59 -16.59 3.72 -9.46
C ILE A 59 -16.03 2.34 -9.16
N VAL A 60 -15.57 2.17 -7.92
CA VAL A 60 -15.02 0.91 -7.43
C VAL A 60 -16.17 0.09 -6.83
N THR A 61 -16.36 -1.11 -7.36
CA THR A 61 -17.33 -2.10 -6.88
C THR A 61 -16.57 -3.34 -6.40
N GLU A 62 -17.26 -4.32 -5.81
CA GLU A 62 -16.63 -5.61 -5.44
C GLU A 62 -15.92 -6.33 -6.60
N SER A 63 -16.33 -6.05 -7.83
CA SER A 63 -15.76 -6.65 -9.04
C SER A 63 -14.51 -5.94 -9.58
N SER A 64 -14.18 -4.77 -9.03
CA SER A 64 -13.04 -3.96 -9.44
C SER A 64 -11.73 -4.49 -8.86
N ASP A 65 -10.61 -4.34 -9.59
CA ASP A 65 -9.29 -4.76 -9.12
C ASP A 65 -8.88 -4.03 -7.82
N GLU A 66 -9.30 -2.78 -7.68
CA GLU A 66 -9.05 -1.92 -6.53
C GLU A 66 -9.84 -2.31 -5.27
N TYR A 67 -10.89 -3.13 -5.39
CA TYR A 67 -11.69 -3.55 -4.23
C TYR A 67 -10.83 -4.21 -3.16
N THR A 68 -9.85 -5.01 -3.59
CA THR A 68 -8.91 -5.68 -2.68
C THR A 68 -8.08 -4.67 -1.87
N SER A 69 -7.74 -3.52 -2.45
CA SER A 69 -7.02 -2.45 -1.74
C SER A 69 -7.89 -1.81 -0.65
N VAL A 70 -9.17 -1.58 -0.93
CA VAL A 70 -10.15 -1.07 0.05
C VAL A 70 -10.38 -2.07 1.19
N LEU A 71 -10.49 -3.36 0.85
CA LEU A 71 -10.57 -4.45 1.82
C LEU A 71 -9.35 -4.51 2.73
N ARG A 72 -8.14 -4.38 2.18
CA ARG A 72 -6.90 -4.42 2.97
C ARG A 72 -6.77 -3.24 3.91
N HIS A 73 -7.25 -2.07 3.50
CA HIS A 73 -7.30 -0.91 4.36
C HIS A 73 -8.26 -1.14 5.54
N SER A 74 -9.43 -1.72 5.27
CA SER A 74 -10.41 -2.10 6.28
C SER A 74 -9.89 -3.21 7.21
N ALA A 75 -9.16 -4.19 6.67
CA ALA A 75 -8.49 -5.21 7.48
C ALA A 75 -7.40 -4.64 8.39
N ALA A 76 -6.72 -3.56 7.98
CA ALA A 76 -5.77 -2.85 8.85
C ALA A 76 -6.48 -2.20 10.05
N HIS A 77 -7.70 -1.67 9.86
CA HIS A 77 -8.52 -1.15 10.96
C HIS A 77 -9.03 -2.27 11.87
N VAL A 78 -9.47 -3.40 11.32
CA VAL A 78 -9.84 -4.58 12.12
C VAL A 78 -8.65 -5.09 12.94
N PHE A 79 -7.44 -5.12 12.37
CA PHE A 79 -6.22 -5.42 13.12
C PHE A 79 -6.01 -4.44 14.27
N ALA A 80 -6.13 -3.13 14.01
CA ALA A 80 -5.95 -2.10 15.03
C ALA A 80 -6.99 -2.21 16.16
N GLN A 81 -8.25 -2.47 15.83
CA GLN A 81 -9.30 -2.73 16.80
C GLN A 81 -9.00 -3.98 17.64
N ALA A 82 -8.67 -5.11 16.99
CA ALA A 82 -8.31 -6.36 17.67
C ALA A 82 -7.16 -6.14 18.64
N LEU A 83 -6.13 -5.43 18.19
CA LEU A 83 -4.98 -5.09 19.00
C LEU A 83 -5.38 -4.23 20.21
N LYS A 84 -6.25 -3.23 20.04
CA LYS A 84 -6.71 -2.39 21.16
C LYS A 84 -7.59 -3.15 22.16
N ARG A 85 -8.33 -4.18 21.72
CA ARG A 85 -9.08 -5.07 22.63
C ARG A 85 -8.15 -5.93 23.50
N ILE A 86 -7.03 -6.40 22.94
CA ILE A 86 -6.06 -7.25 23.64
C ILE A 86 -5.05 -6.43 24.46
N HIS A 87 -4.57 -5.33 23.89
CA HIS A 87 -3.56 -4.41 24.42
C HIS A 87 -4.11 -2.98 24.47
N PRO A 88 -4.94 -2.63 25.47
CA PRO A 88 -5.53 -1.30 25.59
C PRO A 88 -4.48 -0.17 25.69
N GLU A 89 -3.28 -0.46 26.16
CA GLU A 89 -2.14 0.46 26.27
C GLU A 89 -1.44 0.74 24.93
N ALA A 90 -1.69 -0.07 23.89
CA ALA A 90 -1.07 0.10 22.58
C ALA A 90 -1.35 1.48 22.00
N LYS A 91 -0.30 2.17 21.52
CA LYS A 91 -0.43 3.42 20.77
C LYS A 91 -0.37 3.11 19.29
N LEU A 92 -1.51 3.24 18.62
CA LEU A 92 -1.62 3.09 17.17
C LEU A 92 -1.02 4.30 16.47
N THR A 93 -0.30 4.07 15.37
CA THR A 93 0.34 5.15 14.59
C THR A 93 -0.23 5.21 13.16
N ILE A 94 0.45 4.60 12.19
CA ILE A 94 0.09 4.61 10.76
C ILE A 94 -0.14 3.17 10.30
N GLY A 95 -1.24 2.94 9.57
CA GLY A 95 -1.58 1.63 9.03
C GLY A 95 -2.10 1.67 7.60
N PRO A 96 -1.24 1.89 6.59
CA PRO A 96 -1.68 1.99 5.22
C PRO A 96 -1.85 0.60 4.60
N TRP A 97 -2.71 0.52 3.59
CA TRP A 97 -2.73 -0.62 2.68
C TRP A 97 -1.53 -0.57 1.72
N THR A 98 -1.25 -1.73 1.11
CA THR A 98 -0.18 -1.94 0.14
C THR A 98 -0.67 -2.87 -0.98
N GLU A 99 0.09 -2.96 -2.07
CA GLU A 99 -0.24 -3.84 -3.21
C GLU A 99 -0.37 -5.33 -2.85
N ASP A 100 0.26 -5.78 -1.77
CA ASP A 100 0.23 -7.18 -1.34
C ASP A 100 -0.51 -7.40 0.00
N GLY A 101 -1.03 -6.34 0.63
CA GLY A 101 -1.63 -6.44 1.95
C GLY A 101 -1.74 -5.10 2.66
N PHE A 102 -1.35 -5.04 3.92
CA PHE A 102 -1.26 -3.83 4.72
C PHE A 102 -0.14 -3.99 5.75
N TYR A 103 0.24 -2.89 6.39
CA TYR A 103 0.98 -2.97 7.64
C TYR A 103 0.41 -1.99 8.64
N TYR A 104 0.73 -2.18 9.91
CA TYR A 104 0.40 -1.24 10.97
C TYR A 104 1.59 -1.06 11.90
N ASP A 105 2.00 0.19 12.09
CA ASP A 105 3.03 0.57 13.05
C ASP A 105 2.39 0.86 14.41
N VAL A 106 2.90 0.21 15.45
CA VAL A 106 2.36 0.32 16.81
C VAL A 106 3.49 0.52 17.81
N ALA A 107 3.28 1.45 18.75
CA ALA A 107 4.20 1.67 19.85
C ALA A 107 3.69 0.97 21.12
N ALA A 108 4.63 0.63 22.01
CA ALA A 108 4.36 0.13 23.37
C ALA A 108 3.58 -1.19 23.47
N THR A 109 3.70 -2.10 22.49
CA THR A 109 2.90 -3.34 22.48
C THR A 109 3.68 -4.59 22.85
N GLY A 110 5.01 -4.59 22.71
CA GLY A 110 5.84 -5.77 22.97
C GLY A 110 5.49 -6.99 22.09
N LEU A 111 4.65 -6.82 21.06
CA LEU A 111 4.13 -7.89 20.22
C LEU A 111 5.26 -8.71 19.61
N ASP A 112 5.17 -10.02 19.80
CA ASP A 112 5.99 -11.00 19.10
C ASP A 112 5.16 -11.79 18.08
N LYS A 113 5.77 -12.83 17.50
CA LYS A 113 5.12 -13.63 16.47
C LYS A 113 4.07 -14.56 17.08
N GLU A 114 4.29 -14.99 18.30
CA GLU A 114 3.42 -15.87 19.06
C GLU A 114 2.11 -15.14 19.45
N ASP A 115 2.16 -13.83 19.66
CA ASP A 115 0.98 -12.99 19.89
C ASP A 115 0.07 -12.84 18.67
N LEU A 116 0.60 -13.01 17.45
CA LEU A 116 -0.18 -12.82 16.22
C LEU A 116 -1.36 -13.79 16.12
N GLU A 117 -1.23 -15.02 16.63
CA GLU A 117 -2.34 -15.99 16.61
C GLU A 117 -3.52 -15.49 17.46
N HIS A 118 -3.26 -14.87 18.62
CA HIS A 118 -4.30 -14.30 19.45
C HIS A 118 -4.95 -13.06 18.80
N VAL A 119 -4.15 -12.24 18.11
CA VAL A 119 -4.67 -11.08 17.38
C VAL A 119 -5.54 -11.55 16.21
N GLU A 120 -5.11 -12.57 15.44
CA GLU A 120 -5.91 -13.16 14.37
C GLU A 120 -7.24 -13.72 14.88
N ASP A 121 -7.24 -14.43 16.02
CA ASP A 121 -8.45 -14.94 16.64
C ASP A 121 -9.43 -13.82 17.02
N GLU A 122 -8.92 -12.68 17.49
CA GLU A 122 -9.76 -11.53 17.83
C GLU A 122 -10.25 -10.79 16.57
N MET A 123 -9.41 -10.67 15.54
CA MET A 123 -9.82 -10.15 14.22
C MET A 123 -10.95 -11.00 13.63
N GLN A 124 -10.87 -12.33 13.73
CA GLN A 124 -11.93 -13.24 13.27
C GLN A 124 -13.24 -13.01 14.04
N LYS A 125 -13.18 -12.73 15.34
CA LYS A 125 -14.39 -12.40 16.12
C LYS A 125 -15.02 -11.09 15.66
N ILE A 126 -14.22 -10.04 15.45
CA ILE A 126 -14.68 -8.74 14.96
C ILE A 126 -15.32 -8.85 13.57
N ILE A 127 -14.74 -9.65 12.67
CA ILE A 127 -15.32 -9.91 11.35
C ILE A 127 -16.63 -10.68 11.49
N GLY A 128 -16.68 -11.67 12.39
CA GLY A 128 -17.91 -12.41 12.71
C GLY A 128 -18.99 -11.59 13.42
N GLU A 129 -18.65 -10.44 14.01
CA GLU A 129 -19.59 -9.47 14.56
C GLU A 129 -20.31 -8.65 13.48
N ASP A 130 -19.76 -8.60 12.25
CA ASP A 130 -20.34 -7.90 11.09
C ASP A 130 -20.70 -6.43 11.43
N LEU A 131 -19.70 -5.69 11.92
CA LEU A 131 -19.85 -4.32 12.40
C LEU A 131 -19.86 -3.35 11.21
N ASN A 132 -20.85 -2.46 11.17
CA ASN A 132 -20.85 -1.33 10.24
C ASN A 132 -19.59 -0.47 10.43
N ILE A 133 -18.99 -0.08 9.31
CA ILE A 133 -17.88 0.86 9.24
C ILE A 133 -18.45 2.20 8.77
N GLU A 134 -18.49 3.18 9.66
CA GLU A 134 -19.11 4.48 9.39
C GLU A 134 -18.05 5.58 9.37
N ARG A 135 -18.04 6.39 8.30
CA ARG A 135 -17.22 7.60 8.24
C ARG A 135 -17.88 8.69 9.06
N GLU A 136 -17.15 9.26 10.01
CA GLU A 136 -17.60 10.41 10.79
C GLU A 136 -16.58 11.55 10.73
N HIS A 137 -17.04 12.76 11.04
CA HIS A 137 -16.21 13.95 11.02
C HIS A 137 -16.14 14.53 12.41
N LEU A 138 -14.91 14.71 12.91
CA LEU A 138 -14.66 15.41 14.17
C LEU A 138 -13.99 16.75 13.86
N ASN A 139 -14.39 17.78 14.59
CA ASN A 139 -13.66 19.04 14.51
C ASN A 139 -12.27 18.86 15.11
N ARG A 140 -11.32 19.69 14.69
CA ARG A 140 -9.93 19.52 15.12
C ARG A 140 -9.73 19.51 16.64
N ASP A 141 -10.46 20.34 17.38
CA ASP A 141 -10.37 20.37 18.85
C ASP A 141 -10.85 19.06 19.49
N GLU A 142 -11.90 18.45 18.94
CA GLU A 142 -12.42 17.15 19.40
C GLU A 142 -11.44 16.02 19.07
N ALA A 143 -10.85 16.04 17.87
CA ALA A 143 -9.83 15.09 17.46
C ALA A 143 -8.56 15.17 18.33
N LYS A 144 -8.14 16.39 18.71
CA LYS A 144 -7.01 16.60 19.62
C LYS A 144 -7.28 16.09 21.03
N GLU A 145 -8.49 16.31 21.55
CA GLU A 145 -8.89 15.77 22.85
C GLU A 145 -8.92 14.24 22.82
N PHE A 146 -9.48 13.66 21.74
CA PHE A 146 -9.57 12.20 21.55
C PHE A 146 -8.19 11.52 21.56
N TYR A 147 -7.17 12.14 20.95
CA TYR A 147 -5.81 11.62 20.91
C TYR A 147 -4.86 12.23 21.94
N SER A 148 -5.37 12.87 23.00
CA SER A 148 -4.54 13.48 24.04
C SER A 148 -3.51 12.53 24.67
N ASP A 149 -3.82 11.23 24.73
CA ASP A 149 -2.93 10.17 25.22
C ASP A 149 -2.09 9.47 24.13
N ASN A 150 -2.24 9.87 22.86
CA ASN A 150 -1.52 9.33 21.70
C ASN A 150 -0.75 10.42 20.93
N GLU A 151 0.54 10.57 21.27
CA GLU A 151 1.43 11.57 20.67
C GLU A 151 1.60 11.40 19.15
N TYR A 152 1.60 10.17 18.65
CA TYR A 152 1.77 9.88 17.22
C TYR A 152 0.59 10.38 16.39
N LYS A 153 -0.64 10.07 16.81
CA LYS A 153 -1.85 10.53 16.14
C LYS A 153 -2.03 12.05 16.27
N THR A 154 -1.60 12.62 17.41
CA THR A 154 -1.57 14.08 17.59
C THR A 154 -0.61 14.75 16.60
N GLU A 155 0.59 14.21 16.39
CA GLU A 155 1.54 14.71 15.38
C GLU A 155 0.95 14.60 13.96
N ILE A 156 0.34 13.46 13.60
CA ILE A 156 -0.32 13.28 12.30
C ILE A 156 -1.42 14.32 12.08
N LEU A 157 -2.24 14.60 13.10
CA LEU A 157 -3.27 15.64 13.04
C LEU A 157 -2.69 17.04 12.77
N GLU A 158 -1.53 17.34 13.36
CA GLU A 158 -0.90 18.66 13.24
C GLU A 158 -0.13 18.85 11.93
N ASP A 159 0.42 17.77 11.37
CA ASP A 159 1.24 17.81 10.17
C ASP A 159 0.46 17.46 8.90
N GLU A 160 -0.12 16.26 8.84
CA GLU A 160 -0.73 15.71 7.62
C GLU A 160 -2.16 16.18 7.43
N ALA A 161 -2.90 16.30 8.52
CA ALA A 161 -4.26 16.83 8.51
C ALA A 161 -4.31 18.35 8.75
N ALA A 162 -3.17 19.05 8.72
CA ALA A 162 -3.04 20.48 9.07
C ALA A 162 -4.00 21.40 8.31
N GLY A 163 -4.40 21.03 7.08
CA GLY A 163 -5.33 21.78 6.23
C GLY A 163 -6.80 21.36 6.33
N GLU A 164 -7.13 20.30 7.06
CA GLU A 164 -8.46 19.68 7.09
C GLU A 164 -9.20 20.03 8.39
N ASP A 165 -10.38 20.64 8.29
CA ASP A 165 -11.30 20.85 9.41
C ASP A 165 -12.74 20.92 8.86
N PRO A 166 -13.61 19.95 9.20
CA PRO A 166 -13.38 18.82 10.11
C PRO A 166 -12.45 17.75 9.53
N VAL A 167 -11.86 16.93 10.40
CA VAL A 167 -11.03 15.76 10.03
C VAL A 167 -11.88 14.49 9.98
N SER A 168 -11.53 13.56 9.10
CA SER A 168 -12.27 12.32 8.89
C SER A 168 -11.80 11.20 9.81
N PHE A 169 -12.76 10.47 10.36
CA PHE A 169 -12.56 9.29 11.19
C PHE A 169 -13.44 8.16 10.69
N TYR A 170 -13.06 6.93 11.04
CA TYR A 170 -13.87 5.75 10.78
C TYR A 170 -14.18 5.03 12.09
N ARG A 171 -15.47 4.78 12.31
CA ARG A 171 -16.00 4.07 13.45
C ARG A 171 -16.39 2.65 13.05
N GLN A 172 -15.97 1.67 13.83
CA GLN A 172 -16.45 0.28 13.74
C GLN A 172 -16.68 -0.27 15.15
N GLY A 173 -17.95 -0.35 15.55
CA GLY A 173 -18.32 -0.66 16.93
C GLY A 173 -17.75 0.35 17.92
N GLU A 174 -16.93 -0.12 18.87
CA GLU A 174 -16.27 0.72 19.86
C GLU A 174 -14.98 1.40 19.36
N PHE A 175 -14.45 0.94 18.23
CA PHE A 175 -13.21 1.46 17.67
C PHE A 175 -13.47 2.70 16.81
N LEU A 176 -12.58 3.68 16.95
CA LEU A 176 -12.61 4.94 16.20
C LEU A 176 -11.17 5.32 15.85
N ASP A 177 -10.89 5.55 14.57
CA ASP A 177 -9.55 5.94 14.12
C ASP A 177 -9.55 7.01 13.03
N LEU A 178 -8.56 7.90 13.09
CA LEU A 178 -8.27 8.94 12.12
C LEU A 178 -7.76 8.29 10.84
N CYS A 179 -8.55 8.44 9.78
CA CYS A 179 -8.26 7.86 8.50
C CYS A 179 -9.07 8.58 7.42
N LYS A 180 -8.44 8.80 6.25
CA LYS A 180 -9.10 9.43 5.09
C LYS A 180 -10.02 8.48 4.34
N GLY A 181 -9.81 7.17 4.48
CA GLY A 181 -10.50 6.12 3.73
C GLY A 181 -9.88 5.88 2.35
N PRO A 182 -10.62 5.21 1.44
CA PRO A 182 -11.93 4.58 1.66
C PRO A 182 -11.85 3.28 2.47
N HIS A 183 -13.02 2.80 2.91
CA HIS A 183 -13.24 1.51 3.58
C HIS A 183 -14.46 0.81 2.98
N VAL A 184 -14.58 -0.49 3.24
CA VAL A 184 -15.82 -1.26 2.96
C VAL A 184 -16.90 -0.91 3.99
N ASP A 185 -18.14 -1.30 3.73
CA ASP A 185 -19.29 -0.92 4.56
C ASP A 185 -19.39 -1.71 5.87
N SER A 186 -18.90 -2.96 5.88
CA SER A 186 -18.90 -3.81 7.07
C SER A 186 -17.58 -4.54 7.30
N THR A 187 -17.23 -4.78 8.57
CA THR A 187 -16.14 -5.70 8.90
C THR A 187 -16.39 -7.11 8.36
N GLY A 188 -17.66 -7.51 8.16
CA GLY A 188 -18.03 -8.81 7.59
C GLY A 188 -17.66 -8.99 6.12
N ASP A 189 -17.46 -7.89 5.37
CA ASP A 189 -17.07 -7.94 3.95
C ASP A 189 -15.62 -8.46 3.77
N ILE A 190 -14.83 -8.42 4.84
CA ILE A 190 -13.48 -8.97 4.88
C ILE A 190 -13.56 -10.50 4.92
N GLY A 191 -13.54 -11.13 3.75
CA GLY A 191 -13.72 -12.57 3.64
C GLY A 191 -12.60 -13.41 4.26
N ALA A 192 -11.34 -13.17 3.88
CA ALA A 192 -10.20 -13.91 4.40
C ALA A 192 -8.98 -13.02 4.60
N PHE A 193 -8.23 -13.26 5.69
CA PHE A 193 -7.03 -12.48 6.01
C PHE A 193 -5.95 -13.35 6.66
N LYS A 194 -4.72 -12.82 6.70
CA LYS A 194 -3.59 -13.44 7.40
C LYS A 194 -2.60 -12.39 7.86
N LEU A 195 -2.14 -12.48 9.11
CA LEU A 195 -0.97 -11.75 9.62
C LEU A 195 0.29 -12.52 9.22
N LEU A 196 1.27 -11.79 8.70
CA LEU A 196 2.40 -12.34 7.95
C LEU A 196 3.67 -12.35 8.79
N GLU A 197 4.11 -11.17 9.22
CA GLU A 197 5.36 -11.01 9.96
C GLU A 197 5.34 -9.76 10.85
N VAL A 198 6.21 -9.79 11.86
CA VAL A 198 6.49 -8.66 12.74
C VAL A 198 7.90 -8.16 12.43
N ALA A 199 8.05 -6.86 12.23
CA ALA A 199 9.32 -6.19 11.97
C ALA A 199 9.50 -4.98 12.89
N GLY A 200 10.74 -4.55 13.07
CA GLY A 200 11.02 -3.25 13.68
C GLY A 200 10.90 -2.14 12.64
N ALA A 201 10.22 -1.05 12.99
CA ALA A 201 10.20 0.19 12.23
C ALA A 201 10.67 1.34 13.11
N TYR A 202 10.90 2.51 12.53
CA TYR A 202 11.18 3.73 13.27
C TYR A 202 10.16 4.78 12.89
N TRP A 203 9.73 5.58 13.86
CA TRP A 203 8.79 6.67 13.61
C TRP A 203 9.31 7.61 12.52
N ARG A 204 8.46 7.92 11.52
CA ARG A 204 8.82 8.69 10.30
C ARG A 204 9.99 8.10 9.49
N GLY A 205 10.34 6.83 9.70
CA GLY A 205 11.49 6.19 9.06
C GLY A 205 12.85 6.75 9.49
N ASN A 206 12.93 7.49 10.60
CA ASN A 206 14.17 8.05 11.12
C ASN A 206 14.70 7.22 12.28
N GLU A 207 15.90 6.65 12.14
CA GLU A 207 16.56 5.81 13.16
C GLU A 207 16.83 6.53 14.50
N GLU A 208 16.82 7.86 14.52
CA GLU A 208 16.94 8.65 15.75
C GLU A 208 15.64 8.73 16.56
N ASN A 209 14.50 8.35 15.95
CA ASN A 209 13.20 8.37 16.61
C ASN A 209 12.89 7.05 17.34
N GLU A 210 11.75 7.02 18.04
CA GLU A 210 11.29 5.82 18.75
C GLU A 210 11.12 4.63 17.80
N GLN A 211 11.56 3.46 18.27
CA GLN A 211 11.40 2.19 17.56
C GLN A 211 9.97 1.69 17.76
N LEU A 212 9.32 1.36 16.65
CA LEU A 212 7.96 0.85 16.58
C LEU A 212 7.97 -0.62 16.19
N THR A 213 6.89 -1.31 16.52
CA THR A 213 6.62 -2.64 16.01
C THR A 213 5.70 -2.52 14.79
N ARG A 214 6.17 -2.99 13.64
CA ARG A 214 5.39 -3.08 12.40
C ARG A 214 4.84 -4.48 12.25
N VAL A 215 3.52 -4.61 12.16
CA VAL A 215 2.86 -5.87 11.83
C VAL A 215 2.38 -5.83 10.39
N TYR A 216 2.77 -6.82 9.59
CA TYR A 216 2.29 -6.98 8.22
C TYR A 216 1.12 -7.95 8.18
N GLY A 217 0.12 -7.65 7.38
CA GLY A 217 -1.02 -8.51 7.11
C GLY A 217 -1.47 -8.44 5.67
N THR A 218 -2.37 -9.32 5.28
CA THR A 218 -3.03 -9.28 3.96
C THR A 218 -4.49 -9.71 4.10
N ALA A 219 -5.33 -9.28 3.16
CA ALA A 219 -6.75 -9.60 3.13
C ALA A 219 -7.23 -9.75 1.68
N PHE A 220 -8.24 -10.58 1.50
CA PHE A 220 -8.88 -10.93 0.23
C PHE A 220 -10.39 -11.17 0.42
N PRO A 221 -11.20 -11.01 -0.64
CA PRO A 221 -12.64 -11.32 -0.61
C PRO A 221 -12.94 -12.78 -0.29
N SER A 222 -12.02 -13.70 -0.64
CA SER A 222 -12.24 -15.13 -0.43
C SER A 222 -11.02 -15.88 0.09
N GLN A 223 -11.28 -16.97 0.84
CA GLN A 223 -10.26 -17.89 1.33
C GLN A 223 -9.40 -18.47 0.20
N LYS A 224 -10.00 -18.70 -0.98
CA LYS A 224 -9.32 -19.23 -2.15
C LYS A 224 -8.24 -18.27 -2.65
N GLU A 225 -8.55 -16.97 -2.74
CA GLU A 225 -7.58 -15.95 -3.19
C GLU A 225 -6.44 -15.78 -2.20
N LEU A 226 -6.74 -15.85 -0.89
CA LEU A 226 -5.72 -15.86 0.15
C LEU A 226 -4.78 -17.06 -0.02
N GLU A 227 -5.30 -18.27 -0.23
CA GLU A 227 -4.47 -19.47 -0.46
C GLU A 227 -3.60 -19.35 -1.70
N GLU A 228 -4.15 -18.82 -2.81
CA GLU A 228 -3.40 -18.57 -4.03
C GLU A 228 -2.27 -17.54 -3.82
N PHE A 229 -2.53 -16.47 -3.05
CA PHE A 229 -1.53 -15.49 -2.66
C PHE A 229 -0.42 -16.12 -1.79
N MET A 230 -0.79 -16.88 -0.76
CA MET A 230 0.16 -17.53 0.13
C MET A 230 1.06 -18.53 -0.61
N GLU A 231 0.50 -19.27 -1.58
CA GLU A 231 1.29 -20.17 -2.42
C GLU A 231 2.26 -19.41 -3.34
N ARG A 232 1.85 -18.26 -3.91
CA ARG A 232 2.76 -17.39 -4.69
C ARG A 232 3.89 -16.86 -3.82
N ARG A 233 3.59 -16.39 -2.60
CA ARG A 233 4.58 -15.90 -1.63
C ARG A 233 5.57 -17.00 -1.26
N ARG A 234 5.09 -18.21 -0.94
CA ARG A 234 5.92 -19.38 -0.62
C ARG A 234 6.91 -19.71 -1.75
N LYS A 235 6.45 -19.72 -3.00
CA LYS A 235 7.31 -19.96 -4.19
C LYS A 235 8.35 -18.85 -4.39
N ALA A 236 8.02 -17.61 -4.05
CA ALA A 236 8.96 -16.50 -4.12
C ALA A 236 10.05 -16.62 -3.05
N GLU A 237 9.66 -16.98 -1.81
CA GLU A 237 10.60 -17.21 -0.70
C GLU A 237 11.55 -18.39 -0.96
N GLU A 238 11.09 -19.47 -1.61
CA GLU A 238 11.95 -20.59 -2.04
C GLU A 238 13.03 -20.18 -3.04
N ARG A 239 12.83 -19.06 -3.75
CA ARG A 239 13.75 -18.52 -4.75
C ARG A 239 14.58 -17.36 -4.22
N ASP A 240 14.46 -17.05 -2.93
CA ASP A 240 15.24 -15.96 -2.31
C ASP A 240 16.71 -16.38 -2.18
N HIS A 241 17.56 -15.70 -2.94
CA HIS A 241 19.01 -15.89 -2.94
C HIS A 241 19.64 -15.80 -1.54
N ARG A 242 19.07 -15.04 -0.61
CA ARG A 242 19.56 -14.94 0.78
C ARG A 242 19.32 -16.25 1.53
N LYS A 243 18.13 -16.82 1.37
CA LYS A 243 17.74 -18.09 1.99
C LYS A 243 18.52 -19.26 1.39
N ILE A 244 18.59 -19.30 0.06
CA ILE A 244 19.40 -20.28 -0.68
C ILE A 244 20.87 -20.20 -0.27
N GLY A 245 21.43 -18.99 -0.14
CA GLY A 245 22.81 -18.78 0.31
C GLY A 245 23.08 -19.29 1.73
N GLN A 246 22.15 -19.06 2.67
CA GLN A 246 22.24 -19.60 4.03
C GLN A 246 22.10 -21.13 4.10
N GLU A 247 21.24 -21.71 3.26
CA GLU A 247 21.03 -23.16 3.17
C GLU A 247 22.18 -23.89 2.48
N MET A 248 22.86 -23.24 1.52
CA MET A 248 23.95 -23.84 0.74
C MET A 248 25.34 -23.67 1.39
N ASP A 249 25.59 -22.62 2.18
CA ASP A 249 26.85 -22.47 2.93
C ASP A 249 26.72 -21.55 4.19
N PRO A 250 26.55 -22.11 5.40
CA PRO A 250 26.27 -21.35 6.63
C PRO A 250 27.43 -20.48 7.14
N VAL A 251 28.64 -20.54 6.55
CA VAL A 251 29.82 -19.79 7.03
C VAL A 251 29.82 -18.31 6.58
N LEU A 252 28.97 -17.93 5.62
CA LEU A 252 28.92 -16.57 5.06
C LEU A 252 28.26 -15.52 5.96
N TYR A 253 27.50 -15.92 7.00
CA TYR A 253 26.63 -14.99 7.74
C TYR A 253 27.14 -14.60 9.15
N THR A 254 28.39 -14.91 9.50
CA THR A 254 28.99 -14.45 10.76
C THR A 254 30.12 -13.45 10.52
N GLY A 255 29.79 -12.16 10.61
CA GLY A 255 30.76 -11.11 10.95
C GLY A 255 31.12 -10.14 9.82
N ALA A 256 30.70 -8.88 10.03
CA ALA A 256 31.13 -7.64 9.38
C ALA A 256 30.58 -7.34 7.96
N LEU A 257 29.76 -6.28 7.90
CA LEU A 257 29.65 -5.30 6.82
C LEU A 257 29.84 -5.85 5.39
N THR A 258 28.71 -6.09 4.72
CA THR A 258 28.47 -5.94 3.27
C THR A 258 29.73 -5.92 2.39
N ARG A 259 30.48 -7.01 2.38
CA ARG A 259 31.36 -7.36 1.27
C ARG A 259 30.79 -8.65 0.71
N MET A 260 30.33 -8.59 -0.53
CA MET A 260 30.01 -9.76 -1.35
C MET A 260 31.28 -10.59 -1.47
N CYS A 261 31.48 -11.52 -0.52
CA CYS A 261 32.63 -12.41 -0.51
C CYS A 261 32.36 -13.50 -1.53
N THR A 262 32.96 -13.36 -2.70
CA THR A 262 33.05 -14.42 -3.68
C THR A 262 33.91 -15.55 -3.07
N LEU A 263 33.30 -16.70 -2.79
CA LEU A 263 33.95 -17.95 -2.37
C LEU A 263 33.79 -19.01 -3.48
N PRO A 264 34.62 -20.08 -3.52
CA PRO A 264 34.86 -20.88 -4.74
C PRO A 264 33.62 -21.43 -5.48
N PRO A 265 32.54 -21.89 -4.81
CA PRO A 265 31.33 -22.32 -5.52
C PRO A 265 30.61 -21.16 -6.22
N CYS A 266 30.49 -20.02 -5.53
CA CYS A 266 29.89 -18.79 -6.05
C CYS A 266 30.77 -18.12 -7.11
N TRP A 267 32.11 -18.24 -7.01
CA TRP A 267 33.03 -17.84 -8.09
C TRP A 267 32.81 -18.68 -9.35
N HIS A 268 32.55 -19.98 -9.24
CA HIS A 268 32.40 -20.84 -10.42
C HIS A 268 31.14 -20.47 -11.21
N GLU A 269 30.00 -20.27 -10.54
CA GLU A 269 28.77 -19.81 -11.20
C GLU A 269 28.91 -18.39 -11.75
N HIS A 270 29.63 -17.51 -11.05
CA HIS A 270 29.93 -16.16 -11.54
C HIS A 270 30.88 -16.18 -12.75
N GLU A 271 31.92 -17.01 -12.76
CA GLU A 271 32.84 -17.17 -13.90
C GLU A 271 32.17 -17.83 -15.10
N GLU A 272 31.27 -18.79 -14.89
CA GLU A 272 30.45 -19.36 -15.96
C GLU A 272 29.45 -18.33 -16.53
N GLY A 273 28.82 -17.54 -15.66
CA GLY A 273 27.92 -16.45 -16.07
C GLY A 273 28.63 -15.34 -16.85
N VAL A 274 29.77 -14.85 -16.35
CA VAL A 274 30.61 -13.83 -17.02
C VAL A 274 31.25 -14.38 -18.30
N GLY A 275 31.70 -15.64 -18.29
CA GLY A 275 32.21 -16.32 -19.48
C GLY A 275 31.14 -16.58 -20.55
N GLY A 276 29.88 -16.77 -20.11
CA GLY A 276 28.70 -16.83 -20.98
C GLY A 276 28.37 -15.48 -21.63
N LEU A 277 28.43 -14.40 -20.86
CA LEU A 277 28.24 -13.02 -21.35
C LEU A 277 29.31 -12.62 -22.38
N HIS A 278 30.58 -12.91 -22.10
CA HIS A 278 31.68 -12.69 -23.06
C HIS A 278 31.48 -13.47 -24.37
N LYS A 279 31.06 -14.74 -24.29
CA LYS A 279 30.74 -15.54 -25.49
C LYS A 279 29.51 -15.03 -26.25
N ALA A 280 28.54 -14.42 -25.57
CA ALA A 280 27.37 -13.82 -26.22
C ALA A 280 27.73 -12.51 -26.94
N GLU A 281 28.61 -11.70 -26.35
CA GLU A 281 29.14 -10.47 -26.96
C GLU A 281 29.99 -10.76 -28.21
N GLU A 282 30.84 -11.80 -28.15
CA GLU A 282 31.61 -12.27 -29.31
C GLU A 282 30.73 -12.81 -30.45
N ARG A 283 29.56 -13.40 -30.12
CA ARG A 283 28.59 -13.88 -31.11
C ARG A 283 27.72 -12.75 -31.70
N GLY A 284 27.48 -11.68 -30.95
CA GLY A 284 26.78 -10.47 -31.42
C GLY A 284 27.62 -9.61 -32.37
N ALA A 285 28.96 -9.66 -32.26
CA ALA A 285 29.88 -8.95 -33.14
C ALA A 285 30.07 -9.60 -34.53
N GLY A 286 29.53 -10.81 -34.77
CA GLY A 286 29.73 -11.58 -36.00
C GLY A 286 28.77 -11.28 -37.16
N ILE A 287 27.74 -10.46 -36.97
CA ILE A 287 26.75 -10.13 -38.01
C ILE A 287 26.77 -8.62 -38.28
N ARG A 288 27.71 -8.16 -39.11
CA ARG A 288 27.60 -7.03 -40.05
C ARG A 288 28.92 -6.84 -40.80
N GLY A 289 29.15 -7.68 -41.81
CA GLY A 289 30.13 -7.43 -42.86
C GLY A 289 29.40 -7.17 -44.18
N GLY A 290 29.55 -5.97 -44.75
CA GLY A 290 28.98 -5.63 -46.06
C GLY A 290 28.92 -4.15 -46.40
N SER A 291 30.09 -3.57 -46.76
CA SER A 291 30.33 -2.51 -47.77
C SER A 291 29.24 -1.47 -48.09
N ASP A 292 29.53 -0.18 -47.92
CA ASP A 292 30.17 0.70 -48.93
C ASP A 292 29.77 2.18 -48.73
N THR A 293 30.71 3.03 -49.09
CA THR A 293 30.86 4.47 -49.04
C THR A 293 29.68 5.33 -49.53
N ARG A 294 29.38 6.42 -48.80
CA ARG A 294 29.23 7.77 -49.41
C ARG A 294 29.19 8.89 -48.37
N THR A 295 30.19 9.75 -48.45
CA THR A 295 30.20 11.12 -47.95
C THR A 295 29.16 11.96 -48.69
N LYS A 296 28.41 12.79 -47.94
CA LYS A 296 28.07 14.19 -48.29
C LYS A 296 27.24 14.87 -47.18
N SER A 297 27.73 16.06 -46.77
CA SER A 297 27.01 17.32 -46.45
C SER A 297 25.79 17.26 -45.52
N GLU A 298 25.51 18.19 -44.61
CA GLU A 298 26.06 19.49 -44.23
C GLU A 298 25.28 19.91 -42.97
N ARG A 299 25.93 20.69 -42.11
CA ARG A 299 25.34 21.71 -41.22
C ARG A 299 24.25 21.31 -40.21
N ALA A 300 24.66 21.27 -38.95
CA ALA A 300 23.88 21.86 -37.86
C ALA A 300 24.84 22.52 -36.86
N LEU A 301 25.08 23.82 -37.07
CA LEU A 301 25.68 24.71 -36.07
C LEU A 301 24.55 25.40 -35.30
N GLY A 302 24.61 25.31 -33.98
CA GLY A 302 24.37 26.47 -33.12
C GLY A 302 23.05 26.53 -32.35
N GLY A 303 23.18 26.44 -31.01
CA GLY A 303 22.28 27.07 -30.04
C GLY A 303 21.21 26.15 -29.45
N ILE A 304 20.80 26.19 -28.17
CA ILE A 304 20.97 27.15 -27.08
C ILE A 304 20.78 26.39 -25.75
N ARG A 305 21.33 27.01 -24.70
CA ARG A 305 21.46 26.66 -23.28
C ARG A 305 20.22 26.11 -22.55
N SER A 306 20.51 25.25 -21.56
CA SER A 306 19.64 24.83 -20.45
C SER A 306 19.23 25.97 -19.50
N PRO A 307 18.04 25.94 -18.89
CA PRO A 307 17.72 26.74 -17.72
C PRO A 307 18.01 25.99 -16.41
N ARG A 308 18.50 26.78 -15.45
CA ARG A 308 18.83 26.45 -14.06
C ARG A 308 17.58 26.24 -13.20
N LEU A 309 17.72 25.36 -12.22
CA LEU A 309 17.00 25.36 -10.95
C LEU A 309 17.24 26.64 -10.13
N LEU A 310 16.18 27.09 -9.46
CA LEU A 310 16.05 27.93 -8.25
C LEU A 310 14.52 28.15 -8.14
N ARG A 311 13.79 27.91 -7.05
CA ARG A 311 14.05 27.86 -5.61
C ARG A 311 13.06 26.91 -4.97
#